data_AF-A0A0G0N751-F1
#
_entry.id   AF-A0A0G0N751-F1
#
_cell.length_a   1.000
_cell.length_b   1.000
_cell.length_c   1.000
_cell.angle_alpha   90.00
_cell.angle_beta   90.00
_cell.angle_gamma   90.00
#
_symmetry.space_group_name_H-M   'P 1'
#
loop_
_entity.id
_entity.type
_entity.pdbx_description
1 polymer ?
#
loop_
_entity_poly.entity_id
_entity_poly.type
_entity_poly.pdbx_seq_one_letter_code
_entity_poly.pdbx_strand_id
1 'polypeptide(L)'
;MNKRYIKGPEAGGFTLIELLIVMAILGVLAVVVLVAINPVQQLARTRDAGRKSGVSQVGRALEAFYTSHGGKYLYGRTAGSNPGTNCNTDGNQVFSDADDWLTCLVNTGEISTEPGLINYSVAGTGVCTIGAQYSSEQNGLCYTVSSADDEAVVYARLESDSERSKCPDSGGPFQPFFVWSTRDGRGGLVCIAGINVPAPGAQNWNPQQ
;
A
#
# COMPACT_ATOMS: atom_id res chain seq x y z
N MET A 1 -69.20 39.05 -31.10
CA MET A 1 -68.49 37.87 -30.56
C MET A 1 -67.39 38.35 -29.62
N ASN A 2 -67.56 38.20 -28.29
CA ASN A 2 -66.55 38.61 -27.31
C ASN A 2 -65.56 37.46 -27.07
N LYS A 3 -64.33 37.65 -27.55
CA LYS A 3 -63.23 36.70 -27.39
C LYS A 3 -62.61 36.90 -26.01
N ARG A 4 -62.83 35.95 -25.09
CA ARG A 4 -62.21 35.95 -23.75
C ARG A 4 -60.77 35.45 -23.86
N TYR A 5 -59.80 36.27 -23.47
CA TYR A 5 -58.38 35.91 -23.41
C TYR A 5 -58.08 35.27 -22.05
N ILE A 6 -57.62 34.01 -22.05
CA ILE A 6 -57.16 33.32 -20.84
C ILE A 6 -55.68 33.66 -20.67
N LYS A 7 -55.34 34.32 -19.55
CA LYS A 7 -53.97 34.68 -19.18
C LYS A 7 -53.26 33.42 -18.65
N GLY A 8 -52.24 32.94 -19.35
CA GLY A 8 -51.38 31.84 -18.87
C GLY A 8 -50.54 32.29 -17.66
N PRO A 9 -50.07 31.36 -16.81
CA PRO A 9 -49.27 31.69 -15.64
C PRO A 9 -47.97 32.38 -16.08
N GLU A 10 -47.69 33.55 -15.53
CA GLU A 10 -46.50 34.32 -15.87
C GLU A 10 -45.27 33.64 -15.28
N ALA A 11 -44.35 33.20 -16.14
CA ALA A 11 -43.05 32.69 -15.73
C ALA A 11 -42.22 33.86 -15.19
N GLY A 12 -42.17 34.01 -13.85
CA GLY A 12 -41.30 34.96 -13.19
C GLY A 12 -39.84 34.67 -13.51
N GLY A 13 -39.13 35.65 -14.09
CA GLY A 13 -37.69 35.56 -14.33
C GLY A 13 -36.91 35.71 -13.03
N PHE A 14 -35.83 34.93 -12.90
CA PHE A 14 -34.86 35.06 -11.80
C PHE A 14 -34.29 36.49 -11.75
N THR A 15 -34.21 37.07 -10.56
CA THR A 15 -33.58 38.38 -10.40
C THR A 15 -32.06 38.26 -10.37
N LEU A 16 -31.35 39.28 -10.88
CA LEU A 16 -29.88 39.33 -10.81
C LEU A 16 -29.37 39.30 -9.36
N ILE A 17 -30.13 39.89 -8.43
CA ILE A 17 -29.78 39.91 -7.01
C ILE A 17 -29.93 38.52 -6.36
N GLU A 18 -30.92 37.73 -6.76
CA GLU A 18 -31.03 36.34 -6.31
C GLU A 18 -29.82 35.51 -6.73
N LEU A 19 -29.38 35.65 -7.98
CA LEU A 19 -28.21 34.90 -8.45
C LEU A 19 -26.92 35.35 -7.76
N LEU A 20 -26.78 36.64 -7.45
CA LEU A 20 -25.63 37.19 -6.74
C LEU A 20 -25.52 36.65 -5.31
N ILE A 21 -26.62 36.63 -4.55
CA ILE A 21 -26.64 36.12 -3.18
C ILE A 21 -26.32 34.62 -3.17
N VAL A 22 -26.82 33.86 -4.14
CA VAL A 22 -26.54 32.42 -4.24
C VAL A 22 -25.06 32.16 -4.44
N MET A 23 -24.39 32.88 -5.33
CA MET A 23 -22.95 32.70 -5.55
C MET A 23 -22.14 33.12 -4.32
N ALA A 24 -22.57 34.15 -3.58
CA ALA A 24 -21.95 34.53 -2.32
C ALA A 24 -22.06 33.42 -1.26
N ILE A 25 -23.24 32.81 -1.11
CA ILE A 25 -23.46 31.70 -0.16
C ILE A 25 -22.67 30.47 -0.58
N LEU A 26 -22.68 30.10 -1.87
CA LEU A 26 -21.91 28.97 -2.40
C LEU A 26 -20.41 29.13 -2.17
N GLY A 27 -19.87 30.35 -2.31
CA GLY A 27 -18.47 30.64 -2.02
C GLY A 27 -18.09 30.39 -0.56
N VAL A 28 -18.92 30.84 0.39
CA VAL A 28 -18.68 30.62 1.83
C VAL A 28 -18.78 29.14 2.19
N LEU A 29 -19.82 28.45 1.72
CA LEU A 29 -20.00 27.02 1.99
C LEU A 29 -18.85 26.17 1.44
N ALA A 30 -18.34 26.50 0.24
CA ALA A 30 -17.22 25.78 -0.36
C ALA A 30 -15.95 25.82 0.51
N VAL A 31 -15.62 26.99 1.08
CA VAL A 31 -14.44 27.13 1.97
C VAL A 31 -14.62 26.33 3.25
N VAL A 32 -15.81 26.36 3.87
CA VAL A 32 -16.08 25.60 5.10
C VAL A 32 -15.93 24.09 4.87
N VAL A 33 -16.44 23.57 3.75
CA VAL A 33 -16.35 22.15 3.41
C VAL A 33 -14.90 21.72 3.20
N LEU A 34 -14.08 22.54 2.52
CA LEU A 34 -12.67 22.23 2.29
C LEU A 34 -11.82 22.24 3.56
N VAL A 35 -12.17 23.05 4.56
CA VAL A 35 -11.51 23.03 5.87
C VAL A 35 -11.94 21.80 6.69
N ALA A 36 -13.20 21.37 6.54
CA ALA A 36 -13.73 20.21 7.25
C ALA A 36 -13.17 18.87 6.74
N ILE A 37 -12.86 18.77 5.45
CA ILE A 37 -12.25 17.59 4.86
C ILE A 37 -10.74 17.81 4.80
N ASN A 38 -9.93 16.94 5.40
CA ASN A 38 -8.48 16.95 5.19
C ASN A 38 -8.15 16.10 3.94
N PRO A 39 -8.05 16.69 2.72
CA PRO A 39 -7.84 15.92 1.49
C PRO A 39 -6.51 15.19 1.48
N VAL A 40 -5.48 15.76 2.12
CA VAL A 40 -4.15 15.14 2.23
C VAL A 40 -4.25 13.79 2.95
N GLN A 41 -4.99 13.77 4.06
CA GLN A 41 -5.19 12.56 4.83
C GLN A 41 -6.07 11.52 4.10
N GLN A 42 -7.07 11.96 3.32
CA GLN A 42 -7.87 11.04 2.49
C GLN A 42 -7.04 10.38 1.39
N LEU A 43 -6.15 11.14 0.75
CA LEU A 43 -5.24 10.60 -0.25
C LEU A 43 -4.23 9.62 0.37
N ALA A 44 -3.70 9.91 1.56
CA ALA A 44 -2.82 9.00 2.29
C ALA A 44 -3.52 7.66 2.61
N ARG A 45 -4.78 7.70 3.09
CA ARG A 45 -5.59 6.50 3.33
C ARG A 45 -5.81 5.68 2.06
N THR A 46 -6.04 6.35 0.93
CA THR A 46 -6.23 5.69 -0.37
C THR A 46 -4.97 4.96 -0.81
N ARG A 47 -3.80 5.60 -0.68
CA ARG A 47 -2.50 4.97 -0.98
C ARG A 47 -2.21 3.80 -0.03
N ASP A 48 -2.48 3.96 1.26
CA ASP A 48 -2.34 2.88 2.25
C ASP A 48 -3.26 1.69 1.94
N ALA A 49 -4.50 1.93 1.49
CA ALA A 49 -5.39 0.85 1.06
C ALA A 49 -4.81 0.06 -0.12
N GLY A 50 -4.23 0.75 -1.10
CA GLY A 50 -3.50 0.12 -2.21
C GLY A 50 -2.30 -0.70 -1.73
N ARG A 51 -1.50 -0.17 -0.78
CA ARG A 51 -0.35 -0.88 -0.19
C ARG A 51 -0.79 -2.15 0.53
N LYS A 52 -1.85 -2.07 1.35
CA LYS A 52 -2.43 -3.22 2.06
C LYS A 52 -2.89 -4.32 1.09
N SER A 53 -3.54 -3.91 0.00
CA SER A 53 -3.96 -4.82 -1.06
C SER A 53 -2.77 -5.49 -1.74
N GLY A 54 -1.75 -4.70 -2.15
CA GLY A 54 -0.54 -5.21 -2.79
C GLY A 54 0.21 -6.20 -1.91
N VAL A 55 0.47 -5.85 -0.64
CA VAL A 55 1.11 -6.75 0.33
C VAL A 55 0.33 -8.04 0.51
N SER A 56 -1.00 -7.97 0.64
CA SER A 56 -1.83 -9.17 0.83
C SER A 56 -1.87 -10.07 -0.40
N GLN A 57 -1.96 -9.46 -1.60
CA GLN A 57 -1.96 -10.18 -2.86
C GLN A 57 -0.64 -10.93 -3.05
N VAL A 58 0.47 -10.24 -2.81
CA VAL A 58 1.80 -10.82 -2.97
C VAL A 58 2.12 -11.82 -1.88
N GLY A 59 1.68 -11.59 -0.64
CA GLY A 59 1.82 -12.56 0.46
C GLY A 59 1.21 -13.92 0.13
N ARG A 60 0.01 -13.93 -0.47
CA ARG A 60 -0.63 -15.17 -0.96
C ARG A 60 0.11 -15.80 -2.14
N ALA A 61 0.62 -14.99 -3.06
CA ALA A 61 1.42 -15.48 -4.18
C ALA A 61 2.71 -16.15 -3.69
N LEU A 62 3.33 -15.64 -2.62
CA LEU A 62 4.48 -16.27 -1.98
C LEU A 62 4.13 -17.60 -1.32
N GLU A 63 3.00 -17.70 -0.63
CA GLU A 63 2.54 -18.99 -0.07
C GLU A 63 2.28 -20.03 -1.15
N ALA A 64 1.70 -19.62 -2.29
CA ALA A 64 1.55 -20.45 -3.46
C ALA A 64 2.92 -20.89 -4.00
N PHE A 65 3.84 -19.93 -4.19
CA PHE A 65 5.21 -20.18 -4.63
C PHE A 65 5.93 -21.21 -3.75
N TYR A 66 5.84 -21.06 -2.42
CA TYR A 66 6.45 -21.99 -1.46
C TYR A 66 5.95 -23.42 -1.67
N THR A 67 4.65 -23.57 -1.92
CA THR A 67 4.00 -24.87 -2.13
C THR A 67 4.41 -25.50 -3.46
N SER A 68 4.52 -24.71 -4.53
CA SER A 68 4.87 -25.19 -5.88
C SER A 68 6.38 -25.38 -6.11
N HIS A 69 7.25 -24.70 -5.35
CA HIS A 69 8.69 -24.65 -5.58
C HIS A 69 9.53 -25.33 -4.47
N GLY A 70 8.99 -26.39 -3.86
CA GLY A 70 9.76 -27.28 -2.99
C GLY A 70 9.95 -26.81 -1.55
N GLY A 71 9.03 -25.99 -1.03
CA GLY A 71 9.06 -25.52 0.35
C GLY A 71 10.16 -24.49 0.61
N LYS A 72 10.43 -23.65 -0.39
CA LYS A 72 11.44 -22.58 -0.33
C LYS A 72 10.89 -21.29 -0.92
N TYR A 73 11.19 -20.18 -0.27
CA TYR A 73 10.89 -18.85 -0.75
C TYR A 73 12.00 -18.32 -1.67
N LEU A 74 11.68 -17.25 -2.40
CA LEU A 74 12.61 -16.54 -3.26
C LEU A 74 13.74 -15.93 -2.42
N TYR A 75 15.00 -16.19 -2.79
CA TYR A 75 16.14 -15.68 -2.06
C TYR A 75 16.85 -14.55 -2.80
N GLY A 76 17.05 -13.42 -2.11
CA GLY A 76 17.94 -12.35 -2.56
C GLY A 76 19.40 -12.78 -2.40
N ARG A 77 20.09 -13.02 -3.51
CA ARG A 77 21.44 -13.60 -3.58
C ARG A 77 22.45 -12.91 -2.64
N THR A 78 22.97 -13.62 -1.65
CA THR A 78 24.39 -13.51 -1.29
C THR A 78 25.20 -14.31 -2.30
N ALA A 79 26.31 -13.74 -2.78
CA ALA A 79 27.20 -14.42 -3.72
C ALA A 79 27.68 -15.76 -3.11
N GLY A 80 27.23 -16.89 -3.68
CA GLY A 80 27.81 -18.22 -3.41
C GLY A 80 26.87 -19.29 -2.83
N SER A 81 25.61 -19.00 -2.55
CA SER A 81 24.64 -20.03 -2.13
C SER A 81 23.87 -20.60 -3.33
N ASN A 82 23.77 -21.93 -3.40
CA ASN A 82 22.98 -22.63 -4.43
C ASN A 82 21.54 -22.09 -4.48
N PRO A 83 21.00 -21.78 -5.68
CA PRO A 83 19.70 -21.14 -5.82
C PRO A 83 18.60 -22.13 -5.42
N GLY A 84 17.91 -21.86 -4.32
CA GLY A 84 16.52 -22.29 -4.18
C GLY A 84 15.72 -21.60 -5.29
N THR A 85 15.50 -22.33 -6.38
CA THR A 85 14.56 -22.05 -7.47
C THR A 85 14.64 -20.64 -8.06
N ASN A 86 15.59 -20.50 -8.98
CA ASN A 86 15.67 -19.37 -9.91
C ASN A 86 14.37 -19.28 -10.73
N CYS A 87 13.80 -18.08 -10.83
CA CYS A 87 12.65 -17.77 -11.70
C CYS A 87 13.03 -17.70 -13.18
N ASN A 88 13.99 -18.54 -13.56
CA ASN A 88 14.74 -18.48 -14.79
C ASN A 88 14.62 -19.83 -15.46
N THR A 89 13.80 -19.84 -16.51
CA THR A 89 13.58 -20.96 -17.42
C THR A 89 14.81 -21.30 -18.26
N ASP A 90 15.88 -20.49 -18.22
CA ASP A 90 16.92 -20.46 -19.25
C ASP A 90 18.34 -20.79 -18.71
N GLY A 91 18.48 -21.20 -17.45
CA GLY A 91 19.74 -21.76 -16.91
C GLY A 91 20.92 -20.79 -16.76
N ASN A 92 20.77 -19.49 -17.03
CA ASN A 92 21.84 -18.50 -16.90
C ASN A 92 21.63 -17.57 -15.69
N GLN A 93 22.35 -17.86 -14.60
CA GLN A 93 22.13 -17.33 -13.25
C GLN A 93 22.66 -15.89 -13.04
N VAL A 94 21.91 -14.84 -13.39
CA VAL A 94 22.14 -13.51 -12.77
C VAL A 94 20.85 -12.68 -12.78
N PHE A 95 20.10 -12.66 -11.67
CA PHE A 95 19.38 -11.42 -11.33
C PHE A 95 20.44 -10.53 -10.69
N SER A 96 20.85 -9.51 -11.43
CA SER A 96 21.91 -8.57 -11.04
C SER A 96 21.44 -7.54 -10.04
N ASP A 97 20.13 -7.43 -9.85
CA ASP A 97 19.51 -6.39 -9.05
C ASP A 97 18.53 -7.05 -8.07
N ALA A 98 18.44 -6.52 -6.86
CA ALA A 98 17.60 -7.06 -5.79
C ALA A 98 16.10 -6.93 -6.08
N ASP A 99 15.70 -6.43 -7.25
CA ASP A 99 14.41 -5.75 -7.47
C ASP A 99 13.52 -6.45 -8.51
N ASP A 100 13.67 -7.77 -8.74
CA ASP A 100 12.90 -8.54 -9.74
C ASP A 100 12.03 -9.67 -9.14
N TRP A 101 11.84 -9.68 -7.83
CA TRP A 101 11.13 -10.77 -7.14
C TRP A 101 9.60 -10.78 -7.43
N LEU A 102 8.98 -9.64 -7.72
CA LEU A 102 7.60 -9.58 -8.24
C LEU A 102 7.55 -10.09 -9.69
N THR A 103 8.54 -9.74 -10.51
CA THR A 103 8.66 -10.19 -11.90
C THR A 103 8.71 -11.71 -11.94
N CYS A 104 9.48 -12.28 -11.01
CA CYS A 104 9.55 -13.70 -10.80
C CYS A 104 8.17 -14.33 -10.54
N LEU A 105 7.42 -13.82 -9.56
CA LEU A 105 6.10 -14.35 -9.21
C LEU A 105 5.12 -14.31 -10.40
N VAL A 106 5.27 -13.31 -11.27
CA VAL A 106 4.51 -13.24 -12.52
C VAL A 106 4.94 -14.32 -13.50
N ASN A 107 6.24 -14.46 -13.73
CA ASN A 107 6.78 -15.43 -14.68
C ASN A 107 6.51 -16.89 -14.28
N THR A 108 6.49 -17.18 -12.99
CA THR A 108 6.15 -18.51 -12.46
C THR A 108 4.63 -18.74 -12.37
N GLY A 109 3.83 -17.70 -12.61
CA GLY A 109 2.37 -17.78 -12.67
C GLY A 109 1.65 -17.68 -11.32
N GLU A 110 2.34 -17.30 -10.25
CA GLU A 110 1.75 -17.19 -8.91
C GLU A 110 0.95 -15.89 -8.72
N ILE A 111 1.21 -14.89 -9.54
CA ILE A 111 0.42 -13.66 -9.63
C ILE A 111 0.28 -13.24 -11.10
N SER A 112 -0.90 -12.78 -11.52
CA SER A 112 -1.14 -12.48 -12.95
C SER A 112 -0.48 -11.18 -13.43
N THR A 113 -0.23 -10.23 -12.54
CA THR A 113 0.40 -8.93 -12.83
C THR A 113 1.05 -8.40 -11.56
N GLU A 114 2.16 -7.68 -11.71
CA GLU A 114 2.80 -7.01 -10.58
C GLU A 114 1.90 -5.91 -9.99
N PRO A 115 1.87 -5.74 -8.66
CA PRO A 115 1.28 -4.56 -8.06
C PRO A 115 1.98 -3.29 -8.57
N GLY A 116 1.20 -2.29 -8.99
CA GLY A 116 1.74 -1.02 -9.45
C GLY A 116 2.40 -0.22 -8.32
N LEU A 117 3.43 0.56 -8.67
CA LEU A 117 4.14 1.44 -7.73
C LEU A 117 3.19 2.45 -7.06
N ILE A 118 3.17 2.45 -5.74
CA ILE A 118 2.46 3.46 -4.94
C ILE A 118 3.48 4.39 -4.29
N ASN A 119 3.67 5.57 -4.91
CA ASN A 119 4.61 6.57 -4.43
C ASN A 119 4.31 7.03 -2.99
N TYR A 120 5.36 7.16 -2.19
CA TYR A 120 5.30 7.76 -0.86
C TYR A 120 5.28 9.28 -0.98
N SER A 121 4.44 9.94 -0.17
CA SER A 121 4.39 11.41 -0.14
C SER A 121 5.54 12.05 0.66
N VAL A 122 6.34 11.24 1.36
CA VAL A 122 7.51 11.68 2.13
C VAL A 122 8.80 11.21 1.48
N ALA A 123 9.63 12.16 1.01
CA ALA A 123 10.95 11.87 0.47
C ALA A 123 11.93 11.49 1.60
N GLY A 124 12.85 10.56 1.32
CA GLY A 124 13.98 10.24 2.23
C GLY A 124 13.65 9.28 3.38
N THR A 125 12.45 8.69 3.40
CA THR A 125 12.15 7.57 4.29
C THR A 125 12.58 6.28 3.62
N GLY A 126 13.55 5.55 4.19
CA GLY A 126 13.82 4.18 3.77
C GLY A 126 12.55 3.34 3.94
N VAL A 127 11.88 3.02 2.83
CA VAL A 127 10.68 2.18 2.80
C VAL A 127 11.04 0.77 3.27
N CYS A 128 12.24 0.34 2.85
CA CYS A 128 12.94 -0.84 3.31
C CYS A 128 14.29 -0.40 3.90
N THR A 129 14.80 -1.12 4.90
CA THR A 129 16.20 -0.98 5.30
C THR A 129 17.02 -1.85 4.36
N ILE A 130 17.36 -1.30 3.18
CA ILE A 130 18.22 -1.97 2.21
C ILE A 130 19.61 -2.08 2.84
N GLY A 131 20.00 -3.31 3.21
CA GLY A 131 21.24 -3.59 3.93
C GLY A 131 21.13 -4.69 4.99
N ALA A 132 19.90 -5.10 5.36
CA ALA A 132 19.70 -6.38 6.02
C ALA A 132 19.88 -7.50 4.99
N GLN A 133 20.66 -8.53 5.34
CA GLN A 133 20.80 -9.74 4.53
C GLN A 133 19.39 -10.25 4.19
N TYR A 134 19.13 -10.53 2.90
CA TYR A 134 17.85 -11.06 2.41
C TYR A 134 16.71 -10.05 2.44
N SER A 135 16.97 -8.81 2.03
CA SER A 135 15.94 -7.78 1.81
C SER A 135 15.98 -7.27 0.38
N SER A 136 14.81 -7.03 -0.21
CA SER A 136 14.61 -6.50 -1.57
C SER A 136 13.45 -5.51 -1.59
N GLU A 137 13.48 -4.57 -2.53
CA GLU A 137 12.42 -3.57 -2.74
C GLU A 137 11.98 -3.59 -4.20
N GLN A 138 10.68 -3.73 -4.46
CA GLN A 138 10.16 -3.57 -5.81
C GLN A 138 8.78 -2.92 -5.75
N ASN A 139 8.55 -1.91 -6.58
CA ASN A 139 7.28 -1.17 -6.67
C ASN A 139 6.78 -0.60 -5.31
N GLY A 140 7.69 -0.25 -4.40
CA GLY A 140 7.38 0.27 -3.07
C GLY A 140 6.99 -0.81 -2.05
N LEU A 141 7.15 -2.09 -2.39
CA LEU A 141 6.95 -3.24 -1.50
C LEU A 141 8.32 -3.80 -1.09
N CYS A 142 8.45 -4.07 0.20
CA CYS A 142 9.64 -4.72 0.75
C CYS A 142 9.38 -6.20 0.94
N TYR A 143 10.41 -7.00 0.67
CA TYR A 143 10.38 -8.44 0.85
C TYR A 143 11.63 -8.90 1.60
N THR A 144 11.44 -9.81 2.56
CA THR A 144 12.53 -10.42 3.31
C THR A 144 12.26 -11.89 3.65
N VAL A 145 13.31 -12.70 3.73
CA VAL A 145 13.23 -14.13 4.02
C VAL A 145 14.16 -14.54 5.16
N SER A 146 13.79 -15.63 5.85
CA SER A 146 14.60 -16.22 6.90
C SER A 146 15.90 -16.77 6.31
N SER A 147 16.92 -16.97 7.13
CA SER A 147 18.18 -17.59 6.67
C SER A 147 18.03 -19.05 6.22
N ALA A 148 16.89 -19.67 6.49
CA ALA A 148 16.57 -21.03 6.06
C ALA A 148 15.62 -21.06 4.85
N ASP A 149 15.22 -19.89 4.35
CA ASP A 149 14.30 -19.67 3.23
C ASP A 149 12.94 -20.36 3.39
N ASP A 150 12.54 -20.59 4.64
CA ASP A 150 11.32 -21.30 5.04
C ASP A 150 10.24 -20.38 5.64
N GLU A 151 10.59 -19.13 5.89
CA GLU A 151 9.67 -18.07 6.32
C GLU A 151 9.97 -16.81 5.51
N ALA A 152 8.91 -16.10 5.11
CA ALA A 152 9.01 -14.87 4.37
C ALA A 152 8.05 -13.81 4.91
N VAL A 153 8.44 -12.56 4.73
CA VAL A 153 7.66 -11.40 5.13
C VAL A 153 7.66 -10.40 3.99
N VAL A 154 6.46 -9.99 3.57
CA VAL A 154 6.26 -8.86 2.65
C VAL A 154 5.62 -7.74 3.43
N TYR A 155 6.10 -6.51 3.23
CA TYR A 155 5.57 -5.37 3.95
C TYR A 155 5.68 -4.08 3.17
N ALA A 156 4.85 -3.13 3.57
CA ALA A 156 4.91 -1.75 3.11
C ALA A 156 4.69 -0.82 4.29
N ARG A 157 5.46 0.28 4.33
CA ARG A 157 5.22 1.33 5.31
C ARG A 157 3.88 2.03 5.00
N LEU A 158 3.12 2.36 6.03
CA LEU A 158 1.88 3.14 5.92
C LEU A 158 2.16 4.60 6.26
N GLU A 159 1.47 5.52 5.58
CA GLU A 159 1.72 6.96 5.72
C GLU A 159 0.54 7.74 6.31
N SER A 160 -0.66 7.17 6.35
CA SER A 160 -1.83 7.86 6.89
C SER A 160 -1.76 7.99 8.41
N ASP A 161 -2.11 9.17 8.92
CA ASP A 161 -2.24 9.44 10.36
C ASP A 161 -3.21 8.49 11.07
N SER A 162 -4.21 7.94 10.37
CA SER A 162 -5.14 6.95 10.93
C SER A 162 -4.50 5.60 11.22
N GLU A 163 -3.45 5.23 10.49
CA GLU A 163 -2.69 4.02 10.78
C GLU A 163 -1.59 4.32 11.79
N ARG A 164 -1.00 5.53 11.72
CA ARG A 164 -0.07 6.02 12.74
C ARG A 164 -0.70 6.06 14.13
N SER A 165 -1.92 6.57 14.25
CA SER A 165 -2.63 6.69 15.53
C SER A 165 -3.00 5.36 16.19
N LYS A 166 -2.83 4.24 15.47
CA LYS A 166 -3.01 2.89 16.03
C LYS A 166 -1.73 2.36 16.67
N CYS A 167 -0.59 2.99 16.44
CA CYS A 167 0.67 2.61 17.06
C CYS A 167 0.79 3.22 18.47
N PRO A 168 1.47 2.54 19.41
CA PRO A 168 1.72 3.10 20.74
C PRO A 168 2.56 4.38 20.67
N ASP A 169 2.26 5.35 21.54
CA ASP A 169 3.05 6.59 21.70
C ASP A 169 4.21 6.44 22.71
N SER A 170 4.30 5.28 23.38
CA SER A 170 5.19 5.03 24.52
C SER A 170 6.51 4.37 24.09
N GLY A 171 7.48 5.17 23.64
CA GLY A 171 8.87 4.71 23.50
C GLY A 171 9.66 5.16 22.27
N GLY A 172 9.13 6.07 21.44
CA GLY A 172 9.83 6.63 20.27
C GLY A 172 8.92 6.72 19.04
N PRO A 173 9.42 7.20 17.88
CA PRO A 173 8.62 7.32 16.67
C PRO A 173 8.33 5.93 16.07
N PHE A 174 7.26 5.29 16.54
CA PHE A 174 6.77 4.02 15.98
C PHE A 174 6.23 4.22 14.57
N GLN A 175 6.75 3.47 13.62
CA GLN A 175 6.33 3.48 12.23
C GLN A 175 5.29 2.37 11.98
N PRO A 176 4.14 2.69 11.37
CA PRO A 176 3.14 1.69 11.00
C PRO A 176 3.57 0.99 9.70
N PHE A 177 3.62 -0.33 9.75
CA PHE A 177 3.80 -1.18 8.58
C PHE A 177 2.58 -2.07 8.42
N PHE A 178 2.15 -2.27 7.18
CA PHE A 178 1.31 -3.42 6.88
C PHE A 178 2.20 -4.56 6.42
N VAL A 179 2.03 -5.71 7.07
CA VAL A 179 2.94 -6.85 6.96
C VAL A 179 2.13 -8.10 6.67
N TRP A 180 2.57 -8.90 5.71
CA TRP A 180 2.13 -10.28 5.52
C TRP A 180 3.25 -11.22 6.00
N SER A 181 2.91 -12.10 6.96
CA SER A 181 3.80 -13.13 7.47
C SER A 181 3.37 -14.47 6.90
N THR A 182 4.25 -15.14 6.15
CA THR A 182 3.90 -16.45 5.58
C THR A 182 3.90 -17.56 6.62
N ARG A 183 4.63 -17.40 7.73
CA ARG A 183 4.55 -18.33 8.86
C ARG A 183 3.20 -18.25 9.56
N ASP A 184 2.67 -17.05 9.74
CA ASP A 184 1.38 -16.86 10.40
C ASP A 184 0.19 -16.93 9.43
N GLY A 185 0.46 -17.04 8.12
CA GLY A 185 -0.56 -17.13 7.05
C GLY A 185 -1.48 -15.91 6.99
N ARG A 186 -1.01 -14.73 7.40
CA ARG A 186 -1.87 -13.55 7.55
C ARG A 186 -1.17 -12.21 7.38
N GLY A 187 -1.98 -11.23 6.99
CA GLY A 187 -1.62 -9.82 6.93
C GLY A 187 -2.16 -9.00 8.12
N GLY A 188 -1.43 -7.98 8.54
CA GLY A 188 -1.82 -7.11 9.65
C GLY A 188 -0.92 -5.88 9.83
N LEU A 189 -1.32 -4.97 10.72
CA LEU A 189 -0.54 -3.82 11.12
C LEU A 189 0.48 -4.23 12.18
N VAL A 190 1.72 -3.84 11.94
CA VAL A 190 2.83 -3.98 12.87
C VAL A 190 3.43 -2.61 13.11
N CYS A 191 3.62 -2.24 14.37
CA CYS A 191 4.20 -0.97 14.77
C CYS A 191 5.63 -1.21 15.24
N ILE A 192 6.59 -0.59 14.56
CA ILE A 192 8.02 -0.82 14.82
C ILE A 192 8.71 0.49 15.17
N ALA A 193 9.53 0.48 16.23
CA ALA A 193 10.23 1.67 16.69
C ALA A 193 11.51 1.95 15.88
N GLY A 194 11.75 3.23 15.60
CA GLY A 194 13.00 3.71 15.02
C GLY A 194 13.16 3.41 13.53
N ILE A 195 14.33 2.88 13.15
CA ILE A 195 14.69 2.51 11.76
C ILE A 195 14.56 1.01 11.49
N ASN A 196 14.05 0.26 12.45
CA ASN A 196 13.86 -1.18 12.31
C ASN A 196 12.70 -1.46 11.35
N VAL A 197 12.78 -2.61 10.69
CA VAL A 197 11.78 -3.07 9.71
C VAL A 197 11.25 -4.46 10.10
N PRO A 198 10.08 -4.85 9.59
CA PRO A 198 9.57 -6.21 9.79
C PRO A 198 10.57 -7.25 9.32
N ALA A 199 10.78 -8.29 10.12
CA ALA A 199 11.67 -9.39 9.81
C ALA A 199 10.96 -10.75 10.05
N PRO A 200 11.39 -11.83 9.39
CA PRO A 200 10.91 -13.19 9.66
C PRO A 200 11.22 -13.59 11.12
N GLY A 201 10.38 -14.42 11.74
CA GLY A 201 10.63 -15.01 13.05
C GLY A 201 9.65 -14.61 14.16
N ALA A 202 8.92 -13.50 14.03
CA ALA A 202 7.62 -13.21 14.67
C ALA A 202 7.22 -11.76 14.49
N GLN A 203 5.99 -11.54 14.03
CA GLN A 203 5.41 -10.20 14.00
C GLN A 203 4.77 -9.88 15.36
N ASN A 204 5.11 -8.73 15.93
CA ASN A 204 4.37 -8.18 17.06
C ASN A 204 3.11 -7.49 16.54
N TRP A 205 2.10 -8.30 16.22
CA TRP A 205 0.83 -7.85 15.67
C TRP A 205 0.15 -6.85 16.60
N ASN A 206 -0.36 -5.75 16.04
CA ASN A 206 -1.15 -4.82 16.83
C ASN A 206 -2.43 -5.53 17.32
N PRO A 207 -2.66 -5.66 18.64
CA PRO A 207 -3.82 -6.37 19.18
C PRO A 207 -5.14 -5.61 19.00
N GLN A 208 -5.11 -4.36 18.53
CA GLN A 208 -6.28 -3.50 18.33
C GLN A 208 -6.89 -3.64 16.92
N GLN A 209 -6.56 -4.70 16.19
CA GLN A 209 -7.05 -4.98 14.83
C GLN A 209 -8.21 -5.96 14.79
#